data_AF-A0A077KRK6-F1
#
_entry.id   AF-A0A077KRK6-F1
#
_cell.length_a   1.000
_cell.length_b   1.000
_cell.length_c   1.000
_cell.angle_alpha   90.00
_cell.angle_beta   90.00
_cell.angle_gamma   90.00
#
_symmetry.space_group_name_H-M   'P 1'
#
loop_
_entity.id
_entity.type
_entity.pdbx_description
1 polymer ?
#
loop_
_entity_poly.entity_id
_entity_poly.type
_entity_poly.pdbx_seq_one_letter_code
_entity_poly.pdbx_strand_id
1 'polypeptide(L)'
;MIPSVLIVQYIIDPEKYYVFNLFEIFVTSYSLIILALFHLYNILDTEKKYNYISLGLLLYLISSTVIFLSGNLYTVMNTTLHREIWVFNVVMFIVYQVFIFAEYFFSRRKNV
;
A
#
# COMPACT_ATOMS: atom_id res chain seq x y z
N MET A 1 -2.73 -14.72 -11.41
CA MET A 1 -1.31 -15.08 -11.52
C MET A 1 -0.55 -14.87 -10.22
N ILE A 2 -0.67 -13.72 -9.53
CA ILE A 2 0.00 -13.50 -8.23
C ILE A 2 -0.50 -14.46 -7.12
N PRO A 3 -1.83 -14.63 -6.90
CA PRO A 3 -2.30 -15.51 -5.83
C PRO A 3 -1.86 -16.97 -6.03
N SER A 4 -1.81 -17.44 -7.28
CA SER A 4 -1.33 -18.79 -7.61
C SER A 4 0.14 -18.99 -7.29
N VAL A 5 0.99 -17.98 -7.47
CA VAL A 5 2.43 -18.06 -7.11
C VAL A 5 2.59 -18.16 -5.59
N LEU A 6 1.80 -17.41 -4.82
CA LEU A 6 1.81 -17.48 -3.36
C LEU A 6 1.28 -18.81 -2.83
N ILE A 7 0.21 -19.35 -3.43
CA ILE A 7 -0.32 -20.67 -3.08
C ILE A 7 0.76 -21.76 -3.26
N VAL A 8 1.47 -21.75 -4.39
CA VAL A 8 2.57 -22.70 -4.62
C VAL A 8 3.69 -22.51 -3.60
N GLN A 9 4.05 -21.26 -3.27
CA GLN A 9 5.06 -20.97 -2.25
C GLN A 9 4.67 -21.54 -0.88
N TYR A 10 3.41 -21.41 -0.48
CA TYR A 10 2.92 -21.88 0.82
C TYR A 10 2.69 -23.39 0.89
N ILE A 11 2.48 -24.06 -0.24
CA ILE A 11 2.46 -25.53 -0.30
C ILE A 11 3.88 -26.09 -0.10
N ILE A 12 4.89 -25.45 -0.68
CA ILE A 12 6.29 -25.92 -0.63
C ILE A 12 6.92 -25.58 0.73
N ASP A 13 6.62 -24.41 1.28
CA ASP A 13 7.21 -23.92 2.53
C ASP A 13 6.14 -23.25 3.40
N PRO A 14 5.37 -24.04 4.18
CA PRO A 14 4.29 -23.53 5.02
C PRO A 14 4.79 -22.64 6.15
N GLU A 15 6.04 -22.80 6.59
CA GLU A 15 6.60 -22.03 7.69
C GLU A 15 6.66 -20.53 7.38
N LYS A 16 6.81 -20.17 6.09
CA LYS A 16 6.78 -18.78 5.63
C LYS A 16 5.49 -18.04 5.98
N TYR A 17 4.40 -18.74 6.26
CA TYR A 17 3.15 -18.11 6.68
C TYR A 17 3.26 -17.44 8.05
N TYR A 18 4.11 -17.98 8.93
CA TYR A 18 4.31 -17.49 10.30
C TYR A 18 5.47 -16.50 10.43
N VAL A 19 6.19 -16.25 9.34
CA VAL A 19 7.38 -15.38 9.31
C VAL A 19 7.09 -14.19 8.41
N PHE A 20 7.86 -13.12 8.58
CA PHE A 20 7.74 -11.91 7.76
C PHE A 20 8.18 -12.17 6.30
N ASN A 21 7.26 -12.62 5.47
CA ASN A 21 7.51 -12.97 4.07
C ASN A 21 7.62 -11.72 3.18
N LEU A 22 8.85 -11.20 3.04
CA LEU A 22 9.14 -10.05 2.19
C LEU A 22 8.67 -10.22 0.74
N PHE A 23 8.74 -11.44 0.20
CA PHE A 23 8.34 -11.71 -1.18
C PHE A 23 6.84 -11.50 -1.37
N GLU A 24 6.02 -12.01 -0.44
CA GLU A 24 4.57 -11.78 -0.49
C GLU A 24 4.24 -10.29 -0.41
N ILE A 25 4.81 -9.60 0.58
CA ILE A 25 4.55 -8.18 0.79
C ILE A 25 4.93 -7.37 -0.45
N PHE A 26 6.08 -7.68 -1.05
CA PHE A 26 6.53 -7.02 -2.26
C PHE A 26 5.58 -7.25 -3.43
N VAL A 27 5.29 -8.52 -3.76
CA VAL A 27 4.52 -8.84 -4.97
C VAL A 27 3.08 -8.32 -4.85
N THR A 28 2.46 -8.42 -3.68
CA THR A 28 1.10 -7.92 -3.47
C THR A 28 1.04 -6.39 -3.54
N SER A 29 1.92 -5.70 -2.83
CA SER A 29 1.96 -4.23 -2.80
C SER A 29 2.33 -3.65 -4.16
N TYR A 30 3.34 -4.21 -4.82
CA TYR A 30 3.78 -3.79 -6.14
C TYR A 30 2.68 -3.94 -7.20
N SER A 31 1.91 -5.02 -7.12
CA SER A 31 0.77 -5.25 -8.03
C SER A 31 -0.32 -4.19 -7.83
N LEU A 32 -0.64 -3.85 -6.58
CA LEU A 32 -1.61 -2.78 -6.29
C LEU A 32 -1.10 -1.41 -6.74
N ILE A 33 0.19 -1.11 -6.58
CA ILE A 33 0.80 0.12 -7.07
C ILE A 33 0.66 0.23 -8.60
N ILE A 34 0.96 -0.83 -9.34
CA ILE A 34 0.80 -0.87 -10.81
C ILE A 34 -0.66 -0.62 -11.19
N LEU A 35 -1.61 -1.31 -10.55
CA LEU A 35 -3.03 -1.15 -10.84
C LEU A 35 -3.51 0.27 -10.55
N ALA A 36 -3.08 0.86 -9.42
CA ALA A 36 -3.40 2.24 -9.07
C ALA A 36 -2.80 3.24 -10.07
N LEU A 37 -1.58 3.01 -10.56
CA LEU A 37 -0.96 3.82 -11.61
C LEU A 37 -1.71 3.74 -12.92
N PHE A 38 -2.08 2.53 -13.38
CA PHE A 38 -2.88 2.37 -14.59
C PHE A 38 -4.26 3.01 -14.47
N HIS A 39 -4.91 2.85 -13.32
CA HIS A 39 -6.20 3.50 -13.05
C HIS A 39 -6.07 5.02 -13.11
N LEU A 40 -5.06 5.59 -12.46
CA LEU A 40 -4.79 7.03 -12.54
C LEU A 40 -4.53 7.46 -13.98
N TYR A 41 -3.65 6.76 -14.70
CA TYR A 41 -3.31 7.03 -16.10
C TYR A 41 -4.55 7.05 -17.00
N ASN A 42 -5.41 6.05 -16.89
CA ASN A 42 -6.63 5.95 -17.71
C ASN A 42 -7.65 7.06 -17.41
N ILE A 43 -7.60 7.64 -16.20
CA ILE A 43 -8.52 8.71 -15.81
C ILE A 43 -7.93 10.11 -16.05
N LEU A 44 -6.66 10.23 -16.43
CA LEU A 44 -6.11 11.54 -16.85
C LEU A 44 -6.93 12.16 -18.01
N ASP A 45 -7.51 11.32 -18.87
CA ASP A 45 -8.21 11.73 -20.09
C ASP A 45 -9.75 11.74 -19.94
N THR A 46 -10.29 11.37 -18.77
CA THR A 46 -11.75 11.32 -18.54
C THR A 46 -12.17 12.26 -17.42
N GLU A 47 -13.39 12.83 -17.53
CA GLU A 47 -13.93 13.79 -16.56
C GLU A 47 -14.26 13.14 -15.20
N LYS A 48 -13.21 13.02 -14.38
CA LYS A 48 -13.15 13.08 -12.91
C LYS A 48 -14.39 12.61 -12.17
N LYS A 49 -14.41 11.31 -11.91
CA LYS A 49 -15.07 10.73 -10.73
C LYS A 49 -14.09 9.71 -10.14
N TYR A 50 -13.62 9.97 -8.92
CA TYR A 50 -12.87 9.06 -8.04
C TYR A 50 -11.33 8.94 -8.17
N ASN A 51 -10.62 10.07 -8.05
CA ASN A 51 -9.15 10.09 -8.16
C ASN A 51 -8.44 10.18 -6.80
N TYR A 52 -9.06 10.76 -5.78
CA TYR A 52 -8.39 11.02 -4.51
C TYR A 52 -8.12 9.73 -3.75
N ILE A 53 -9.02 8.73 -3.82
CA ILE A 53 -8.79 7.43 -3.19
C ILE A 53 -7.59 6.71 -3.82
N SER A 54 -7.54 6.64 -5.16
CA SER A 54 -6.45 5.96 -5.87
C SER A 54 -5.10 6.65 -5.65
N LEU A 55 -5.09 7.99 -5.60
CA LEU A 55 -3.89 8.77 -5.31
C LEU A 55 -3.39 8.57 -3.87
N GLY A 56 -4.31 8.63 -2.90
CA GLY A 56 -3.98 8.38 -1.49
C GLY A 56 -3.49 6.96 -1.25
N LEU A 57 -4.13 5.97 -1.90
CA LEU A 57 -3.73 4.57 -1.83
C LEU A 57 -2.31 4.39 -2.37
N LEU A 58 -2.00 4.99 -3.53
CA LEU A 58 -0.67 4.92 -4.14
C LEU A 58 0.41 5.55 -3.24
N LEU A 59 0.13 6.72 -2.66
CA LEU A 59 1.06 7.40 -1.75
C LEU A 59 1.37 6.56 -0.51
N TYR A 60 0.34 5.95 0.08
CA TYR A 60 0.48 5.07 1.23
C TYR A 60 1.20 3.77 0.89
N LEU A 61 0.85 3.13 -0.22
CA LEU A 61 1.48 1.86 -0.62
C LEU A 61 2.95 2.03 -0.96
N ILE A 62 3.35 3.07 -1.70
CA ILE A 62 4.77 3.30 -2.03
C ILE A 62 5.60 3.48 -0.75
N SER A 63 5.15 4.33 0.15
CA SER A 63 5.85 4.58 1.42
C SER A 63 5.92 3.35 2.31
N SER A 64 4.79 2.67 2.50
CA SER A 64 4.72 1.46 3.34
C SER A 64 5.51 0.29 2.76
N THR A 65 5.53 0.13 1.43
CA THR A 65 6.30 -0.96 0.80
C THR A 65 7.78 -0.81 1.06
N VAL A 66 8.34 0.42 0.97
CA VAL A 66 9.76 0.68 1.29
C VAL A 66 10.06 0.32 2.75
N ILE A 67 9.17 0.74 3.67
CA ILE A 67 9.26 0.45 5.11
C ILE A 67 9.22 -1.06 5.37
N PHE A 68 8.31 -1.80 4.73
CA PHE A 68 8.20 -3.24 4.92
C PHE A 68 9.35 -4.00 4.26
N LEU A 69 9.86 -3.55 3.11
CA LEU A 69 11.06 -4.14 2.49
C LEU A 69 12.29 -3.96 3.39
N SER A 70 12.38 -2.86 4.14
CA SER A 70 13.38 -2.67 5.19
C SER A 70 13.11 -3.49 6.47
N GLY A 71 12.07 -4.32 6.47
CA GLY A 71 11.62 -5.17 7.57
C GLY A 71 12.73 -5.99 8.23
N ASN A 72 13.55 -6.64 7.41
CA ASN A 72 14.67 -7.46 7.90
C ASN A 72 15.80 -6.65 8.52
N LEU A 73 15.87 -5.34 8.24
CA LEU A 73 16.85 -4.44 8.87
C LEU A 73 16.41 -4.03 10.29
N TYR A 74 15.14 -4.21 10.66
CA TYR A 74 14.64 -3.87 11.99
C TYR A 74 15.28 -4.68 13.11
N THR A 75 15.72 -5.92 12.83
CA THR A 75 16.40 -6.76 13.81
C THR A 75 17.78 -6.23 14.20
N VAL A 76 18.37 -5.39 13.34
CA VAL A 76 19.72 -4.82 13.49
C VAL A 76 19.68 -3.30 13.79
N MET A 77 18.50 -2.68 13.71
CA MET A 77 18.29 -1.25 13.89
C MET A 77 18.13 -0.85 15.35
N ASN A 78 18.52 0.39 15.67
CA ASN A 78 18.28 0.98 16.98
C ASN A 78 16.76 1.17 17.21
N THR A 79 16.31 0.92 18.45
CA THR A 79 14.91 1.01 18.87
C THR A 79 14.30 2.40 18.63
N THR A 80 15.08 3.47 18.70
CA THR A 80 14.61 4.82 18.38
C THR A 80 14.28 4.96 16.88
N LEU A 81 15.18 4.53 16.00
CA LEU A 81 14.95 4.59 14.54
C LEU A 81 13.76 3.75 14.12
N HIS A 82 13.61 2.56 14.71
CA HIS A 82 12.46 1.70 14.48
C HIS A 82 11.14 2.42 14.80
N ARG A 83 11.08 3.12 15.94
CA ARG A 83 9.89 3.88 16.33
C ARG A 83 9.56 4.98 15.33
N GLU A 84 10.56 5.77 14.91
CA GLU A 84 10.36 6.85 13.95
C GLU A 84 9.80 6.34 12.61
N ILE A 85 10.35 5.21 12.11
CA ILE A 85 9.88 4.58 10.87
C ILE A 85 8.43 4.11 10.99
N TRP A 86 8.05 3.52 12.13
CA TRP A 86 6.67 3.11 12.39
C TRP A 86 5.72 4.31 12.52
N VAL A 87 6.13 5.38 13.20
CA VAL A 87 5.34 6.62 13.28
C VAL A 87 5.11 7.19 11.89
N PHE A 88 6.13 7.21 11.03
CA PHE A 88 5.99 7.65 9.65
C PHE A 88 4.98 6.81 8.87
N ASN A 89 5.01 5.48 9.01
CA ASN A 89 4.01 4.59 8.41
C ASN A 89 2.58 4.93 8.87
N VAL A 90 2.37 5.14 10.17
CA VAL A 90 1.07 5.55 10.73
C VAL A 90 0.62 6.90 10.18
N VAL A 91 1.53 7.87 10.06
CA VAL A 91 1.23 9.18 9.47
C VAL A 91 0.79 9.03 8.01
N MET A 92 1.47 8.21 7.21
CA MET A 92 1.09 7.96 5.81
C MET A 92 -0.28 7.27 5.71
N PHE A 93 -0.60 6.38 6.65
CA PHE A 93 -1.93 5.79 6.75
C PHE A 93 -3.01 6.85 7.07
N ILE A 94 -2.74 7.76 8.01
CA ILE A 94 -3.65 8.88 8.32
C ILE A 94 -3.86 9.76 7.08
N VAL A 95 -2.80 10.08 6.34
CA VAL A 95 -2.90 10.82 5.08
C VAL A 95 -3.83 10.10 4.10
N TYR A 96 -3.68 8.78 3.94
CA TYR A 96 -4.59 7.99 3.10
C TYR A 96 -6.06 8.10 3.55
N GLN A 97 -6.33 8.03 4.86
CA GLN A 97 -7.69 8.22 5.38
C GLN A 97 -8.25 9.60 5.04
N VAL A 98 -7.44 10.66 5.12
CA VAL A 98 -7.83 12.02 4.73
C VAL A 98 -8.23 12.07 3.24
N PHE A 99 -7.50 11.41 2.35
CA PHE A 99 -7.87 11.31 0.93
C PHE A 99 -9.22 10.61 0.72
N ILE A 100 -9.51 9.54 1.46
CA ILE A 100 -10.82 8.86 1.42
C ILE A 100 -11.93 9.82 1.87
N PHE A 101 -11.75 10.51 3.00
CA PHE A 101 -12.74 11.47 3.50
C PHE A 101 -12.96 12.65 2.54
N ALA A 102 -11.89 13.15 1.92
CA ALA A 102 -11.97 14.21 0.93
C ALA A 102 -12.81 13.79 -0.28
N GLU A 103 -12.57 12.59 -0.81
CA GLU A 103 -13.36 12.04 -1.92
C GLU A 103 -14.84 11.87 -1.54
N TYR A 104 -15.10 11.32 -0.36
CA TYR A 104 -16.45 11.09 0.14
C TYR A 104 -17.24 12.41 0.23
N PHE A 105 -16.63 13.45 0.80
CA PHE A 105 -17.28 14.75 0.97
C PHE A 105 -17.49 15.46 -0.37
N PHE A 106 -16.51 15.38 -1.29
CA PHE A 106 -16.63 15.94 -2.63
C PHE A 106 -17.72 15.25 -3.45
N SER A 107 -17.78 13.90 -3.40
CA SER A 107 -18.81 13.13 -4.09
C SER A 107 -20.21 13.42 -3.56
N ARG A 108 -20.35 13.71 -2.26
CA ARG A 108 -21.65 14.08 -1.66
C ARG A 108 -22.13 15.44 -2.14
N ARG A 109 -21.24 16.44 -2.26
CA ARG A 109 -21.57 17.78 -2.78
C ARG A 109 -22.01 17.79 -4.25
N LYS A 110 -21.57 16.82 -5.06
CA LYS A 110 -21.92 16.71 -6.49
C LYS A 110 -23.29 16.04 -6.74
N ASN A 111 -23.87 15.40 -5.71
CA ASN A 111 -25.16 14.71 -5.77
C ASN A 111 -26.30 15.47 -5.07
N VAL A 112 -26.07 16.74 -4.68
CA VAL A 112 -27.07 17.70 -4.18
C VAL A 112 -27.10 18.86 -5.16
#